data_AF-A0A2W1N1Z6-F1
#
_entry.id   AF-A0A2W1N1Z6-F1
#
_cell.length_a   1.000
_cell.length_b   1.000
_cell.length_c   1.000
_cell.angle_alpha   90.00
_cell.angle_beta   90.00
_cell.angle_gamma   90.00
#
_symmetry.space_group_name_H-M   'P 1'
#
loop_
_entity.id
_entity.type
_entity.pdbx_description
1 polymer ?
#
loop_
_entity_poly.entity_id
_entity_poly.type
_entity_poly.pdbx_seq_one_letter_code
_entity_poly.pdbx_strand_id
1 'polypeptide(L)'
;MDKFKNRIKYYLIGFLIGVVAVAFFFGQRGCAWLPGNRVKSVIAENNIVVGDSVAQLLNCLSDDAQPIYDILNNSGDVNFGESETHLDHKIYLIEGENDLKVWFQLFESSNNQGYSEIIGVSSPNIQCKSTLSNQLKKPLVLPKKIIFSIIESHSFSYYPIIDCQATCYQIPLDSLETIHKKSKKIETPNIPNLINKVYIVNTEYQGKNYQVTYEIGENRTRIKQIQGENECDCEIK
;
A
#
# COMPACT_ATOMS: atom_id res chain seq x y z
N MET A 1 40.32 48.65 -1.75
CA MET A 1 39.07 47.86 -1.75
C MET A 1 39.27 46.43 -2.27
N ASP A 2 40.45 46.13 -2.80
CA ASP A 2 40.71 44.94 -3.63
C ASP A 2 41.02 43.67 -2.82
N LYS A 3 41.62 43.84 -1.63
CA LYS A 3 41.86 42.72 -0.69
C LYS A 3 40.55 42.07 -0.21
N PHE A 4 39.51 42.85 -0.01
CA PHE A 4 38.21 42.34 0.44
C PHE A 4 37.48 41.58 -0.67
N LYS A 5 37.48 42.12 -1.90
CA LYS A 5 36.93 41.47 -3.09
C LYS A 5 37.61 40.13 -3.38
N ASN A 6 38.94 40.06 -3.25
CA ASN A 6 39.68 38.81 -3.45
C ASN A 6 39.30 37.74 -2.41
N ARG A 7 39.11 38.12 -1.14
CA ARG A 7 38.66 37.18 -0.09
C ARG A 7 37.27 36.60 -0.40
N ILE A 8 36.33 37.44 -0.83
CA ILE A 8 34.98 36.98 -1.23
C ILE A 8 35.06 36.04 -2.44
N LYS A 9 35.90 36.34 -3.44
CA LYS A 9 36.08 35.48 -4.63
C LYS A 9 36.55 34.07 -4.26
N TYR A 10 37.60 33.96 -3.44
CA TYR A 10 38.11 32.65 -3.02
C TYR A 10 37.12 31.90 -2.12
N TYR A 11 36.40 32.61 -1.25
CA TYR A 11 35.32 32.03 -0.45
C TYR A 11 34.19 31.46 -1.33
N LEU A 12 33.71 32.21 -2.32
CA LEU A 12 32.66 31.76 -3.24
C LEU A 12 33.10 30.56 -4.08
N ILE A 13 34.35 30.51 -4.52
CA ILE A 13 34.90 29.34 -5.23
C ILE A 13 34.90 28.11 -4.31
N GLY A 14 35.42 28.25 -3.10
CA GLY A 14 35.40 27.16 -2.12
C GLY A 14 33.99 26.71 -1.74
N PHE A 15 33.06 27.66 -1.58
CA PHE A 15 31.66 27.40 -1.30
C PHE A 15 30.98 26.66 -2.46
N LEU A 16 31.19 27.09 -3.71
CA LEU A 16 30.65 26.41 -4.89
C LEU A 16 31.19 24.99 -5.03
N ILE A 17 32.50 24.79 -4.83
CA ILE A 17 33.11 23.45 -4.80
C ILE A 17 32.48 22.61 -3.69
N GLY A 18 32.26 23.18 -2.51
CA GLY A 18 31.58 22.52 -1.40
C GLY A 18 30.14 22.12 -1.73
N VAL A 19 29.36 23.00 -2.37
CA VAL A 19 27.99 22.72 -2.81
C VAL A 19 27.95 21.60 -3.84
N VAL A 20 28.87 21.62 -4.83
CA VAL A 20 28.99 20.55 -5.83
C VAL A 20 29.37 19.22 -5.17
N ALA A 21 30.31 19.22 -4.23
CA ALA A 21 30.69 18.02 -3.49
C ALA A 21 29.52 17.46 -2.68
N VAL A 22 28.78 18.29 -1.93
CA VAL A 22 27.58 17.87 -1.19
C VAL A 22 26.53 17.31 -2.16
N ALA A 23 26.25 18.00 -3.27
CA ALA A 23 25.30 17.52 -4.27
C ALA A 23 25.74 16.19 -4.91
N PHE A 24 27.03 15.94 -5.08
CA PHE A 24 27.54 14.68 -5.61
C PHE A 24 27.47 13.53 -4.58
N PHE A 25 27.89 13.77 -3.33
CA PHE A 25 27.89 12.76 -2.28
C PHE A 25 26.48 12.41 -1.78
N PHE A 26 25.59 13.40 -1.71
CA PHE A 26 24.20 13.21 -1.29
C PHE A 26 23.25 12.97 -2.47
N GLY A 27 23.61 13.38 -3.69
CA GLY A 27 23.05 12.93 -4.96
C GLY A 27 21.54 12.66 -4.94
N GLN A 28 21.18 11.44 -5.37
CA GLN A 28 19.81 10.91 -5.38
C GLN A 28 19.39 10.24 -4.06
N ARG A 29 20.18 10.38 -2.98
CA ARG A 29 19.76 9.91 -1.65
C ARG A 29 18.72 10.89 -1.13
N GLY A 30 17.50 10.75 -1.64
CA GLY A 30 16.36 11.55 -1.21
C GLY A 30 16.12 11.41 0.29
N CYS A 31 15.14 12.15 0.80
CA CYS A 31 14.78 12.16 2.22
C CYS A 31 14.26 10.81 2.76
N ALA A 32 14.29 9.72 1.99
CA ALA A 32 13.86 8.38 2.38
C ALA A 32 14.60 7.81 3.62
N TRP A 33 15.80 8.28 3.92
CA TRP A 33 16.56 7.84 5.10
C TRP A 33 16.14 8.50 6.40
N LEU A 34 15.35 9.59 6.35
CA LEU A 34 14.92 10.31 7.56
C LEU A 34 14.20 9.35 8.53
N PRO A 35 14.38 9.51 9.85
CA PRO A 35 13.79 8.60 10.85
C PRO A 35 12.29 8.41 10.68
N GLY A 36 11.54 9.48 10.38
CA GLY A 36 10.09 9.39 10.14
C GLY A 36 9.74 8.50 8.95
N ASN A 37 10.46 8.65 7.84
CA ASN A 37 10.25 7.81 6.66
C ASN A 37 10.62 6.34 6.93
N ARG A 38 11.66 6.08 7.73
CA ARG A 38 12.01 4.72 8.14
C ARG A 38 10.90 4.07 8.97
N VAL A 39 10.31 4.78 9.91
CA VAL A 39 9.16 4.29 10.70
C VAL A 39 7.98 3.98 9.79
N LYS A 40 7.61 4.90 8.89
CA LYS A 40 6.51 4.69 7.93
C LYS A 40 6.75 3.48 7.03
N SER A 41 7.96 3.30 6.49
CA SER A 41 8.30 2.13 5.66
C SER A 41 8.15 0.83 6.44
N VAL A 42 8.66 0.76 7.67
CA VAL A 42 8.52 -0.45 8.51
C VAL A 42 7.05 -0.78 8.78
N ILE A 43 6.22 0.22 9.08
CA ILE A 43 4.78 0.02 9.30
C ILE A 43 4.09 -0.44 8.00
N ALA A 44 4.42 0.15 6.86
CA ALA A 44 3.82 -0.17 5.57
C ALA A 44 4.23 -1.56 5.05
N GLU A 45 5.44 -2.02 5.36
CA GLU A 45 5.94 -3.35 5.01
C GLU A 45 5.37 -4.46 5.89
N ASN A 46 4.98 -4.13 7.14
CA ASN A 46 4.37 -5.07 8.06
C ASN A 46 2.93 -5.44 7.68
N ASN A 47 2.48 -6.59 8.16
CA ASN A 47 1.05 -6.90 8.13
C ASN A 47 0.31 -5.96 9.09
N ILE A 48 -0.47 -5.02 8.54
CA ILE A 48 -1.25 -4.09 9.36
C ILE A 48 -2.52 -4.80 9.83
N VAL A 49 -2.74 -4.82 11.15
CA VAL A 49 -3.95 -5.36 11.78
C VAL A 49 -4.72 -4.24 12.46
N VAL A 50 -6.04 -4.39 12.50
CA VAL A 50 -6.95 -3.42 13.11
C VAL A 50 -7.98 -4.16 13.93
N GLY A 51 -8.23 -3.69 15.15
CA GLY A 51 -9.30 -4.20 15.98
C GLY A 51 -10.67 -3.69 15.51
N ASP A 52 -11.73 -4.41 15.85
CA ASP A 52 -13.09 -4.15 15.37
C ASP A 52 -13.61 -2.74 15.71
N SER A 53 -13.27 -2.21 16.88
CA SER A 53 -13.66 -0.85 17.30
C SER A 53 -12.99 0.22 16.44
N VAL A 54 -11.69 0.11 16.22
CA VAL A 54 -10.91 1.05 15.39
C VAL A 54 -11.31 0.92 13.93
N ALA A 55 -11.56 -0.31 13.45
CA ALA A 55 -12.03 -0.54 12.09
C ALA A 55 -13.39 0.14 11.84
N GLN A 56 -14.28 0.17 12.83
CA GLN A 56 -15.54 0.90 12.72
C GLN A 56 -15.31 2.41 12.59
N LEU A 57 -14.41 2.98 13.37
CA LEU A 57 -14.07 4.41 13.28
C LEU A 57 -13.47 4.75 11.91
N LEU A 58 -12.59 3.90 11.37
CA LEU A 58 -12.02 4.07 10.04
C LEU A 58 -13.08 4.02 8.94
N ASN A 59 -14.03 3.08 9.04
CA ASN A 59 -15.14 2.98 8.10
C ASN A 59 -16.04 4.24 8.10
N CYS A 60 -16.07 5.00 9.20
CA CYS A 60 -16.80 6.27 9.25
C CYS A 60 -16.05 7.41 8.57
N LEU A 61 -14.73 7.28 8.41
CA LEU A 61 -13.90 8.26 7.71
C LEU A 61 -13.92 8.00 6.19
N SER A 62 -13.77 6.75 5.78
CA SER A 62 -13.78 6.32 4.38
C SER A 62 -14.26 4.88 4.27
N ASP A 63 -14.91 4.54 3.16
CA ASP A 63 -15.34 3.18 2.84
C ASP A 63 -14.17 2.20 2.62
N ASP A 64 -12.96 2.72 2.41
CA ASP A 64 -11.74 1.94 2.25
C ASP A 64 -10.59 2.45 3.11
N ALA A 65 -9.50 1.67 3.18
CA ALA A 65 -8.33 2.00 3.97
C ALA A 65 -7.42 3.05 3.32
N GLN A 66 -7.83 3.77 2.25
CA GLN A 66 -6.96 4.74 1.57
C GLN A 66 -6.33 5.76 2.51
N PRO A 67 -7.07 6.39 3.45
CA PRO A 67 -6.48 7.39 4.32
C PRO A 67 -5.27 6.84 5.09
N ILE A 68 -5.32 5.58 5.50
CA ILE A 68 -4.21 4.92 6.21
C ILE A 68 -3.00 4.72 5.30
N TYR A 69 -3.20 4.26 4.06
CA TYR A 69 -2.08 4.07 3.14
C TYR A 69 -1.54 5.39 2.58
N ASP A 70 -2.36 6.43 2.50
CA ASP A 70 -1.95 7.77 2.10
C ASP A 70 -1.04 8.41 3.16
N ILE A 71 -1.35 8.28 4.45
CA ILE A 71 -0.44 8.76 5.51
C ILE A 71 0.90 8.00 5.49
N LEU A 72 0.86 6.69 5.26
CA LEU A 72 2.08 5.88 5.28
C LEU A 72 2.99 6.18 4.08
N ASN A 73 2.41 6.31 2.88
CA ASN A 73 3.19 6.42 1.65
C ASN A 73 3.46 7.85 1.20
N ASN A 74 2.55 8.80 1.49
CA ASN A 74 2.57 10.12 0.86
C ASN A 74 2.72 11.25 1.89
N SER A 75 1.67 11.53 2.67
CA SER A 75 1.52 12.81 3.37
C SER A 75 1.78 12.75 4.87
N GLY A 76 1.92 11.55 5.46
CA GLY A 76 2.04 11.42 6.91
C GLY A 76 3.39 11.88 7.45
N ASP A 77 3.38 12.56 8.58
CA ASP A 77 4.55 12.88 9.38
C ASP A 77 4.50 12.17 10.73
N VAL A 78 5.67 11.74 11.22
CA VAL A 78 5.76 11.01 12.48
C VAL A 78 5.96 12.01 13.61
N ASN A 79 4.96 12.13 14.48
CA ASN A 79 5.05 12.98 15.66
C ASN A 79 5.80 12.22 16.77
N PHE A 80 7.13 12.32 16.77
CA PHE A 80 7.98 11.69 17.78
C PHE A 80 7.76 12.22 19.20
N GLY A 81 7.23 13.44 19.35
CA GLY A 81 6.96 14.02 20.67
C GLY A 81 5.77 13.39 21.39
N GLU A 82 4.75 12.97 20.62
CA GLU A 82 3.56 12.26 21.12
C GLU A 82 3.67 10.73 20.96
N SER A 83 4.79 10.22 20.43
CA SER A 83 5.06 8.79 20.26
C SER A 83 5.66 8.18 21.54
N GLU A 84 5.28 6.95 21.87
CA GLU A 84 5.82 6.21 23.02
C GLU A 84 6.81 5.13 22.55
N THR A 85 8.08 5.52 22.38
CA THR A 85 9.12 4.62 21.84
C THR A 85 9.93 3.87 22.88
N HIS A 86 9.66 4.10 24.17
CA HIS A 86 10.41 3.51 25.30
C HIS A 86 9.80 2.20 25.83
N LEU A 87 8.61 1.84 25.37
CA LEU A 87 7.94 0.60 25.72
C LEU A 87 8.56 -0.58 24.95
N ASP A 88 8.35 -1.81 25.44
CA ASP A 88 8.74 -3.04 24.75
C ASP A 88 8.15 -3.10 23.33
N HIS A 89 6.93 -2.58 23.16
CA HIS A 89 6.30 -2.37 21.85
C HIS A 89 6.22 -0.87 21.57
N LYS A 90 6.92 -0.42 20.53
CA LYS A 90 6.98 1.00 20.15
C LYS A 90 5.63 1.44 19.61
N ILE A 91 5.14 2.59 20.09
CA ILE A 91 3.92 3.22 19.61
C ILE A 91 4.30 4.52 18.90
N TYR A 92 3.88 4.66 17.64
CA TYR A 92 4.11 5.85 16.83
C TYR A 92 2.80 6.54 16.49
N LEU A 93 2.76 7.86 16.71
CA LEU A 93 1.71 8.72 16.17
C LEU A 93 2.13 9.22 14.79
N ILE A 94 1.27 8.98 13.80
CA ILE A 94 1.41 9.54 12.45
C ILE A 94 0.26 10.52 12.21
N GLU A 95 0.62 11.74 11.84
CA GLU A 95 -0.31 12.81 11.50
C GLU A 95 -0.35 12.99 9.98
N GLY A 96 -1.53 13.02 9.41
CA GLY A 96 -1.77 13.20 7.99
C GLY A 96 -2.60 14.44 7.69
N GLU A 97 -3.07 14.52 6.44
CA GLU A 97 -3.97 15.58 6.01
C GLU A 97 -5.30 15.56 6.78
N ASN A 98 -5.95 16.73 6.87
CA ASN A 98 -7.23 16.92 7.58
C ASN A 98 -7.19 16.53 9.06
N ASP A 99 -6.06 16.80 9.72
CA ASP A 99 -5.79 16.48 11.13
C ASP A 99 -6.06 15.01 11.48
N LEU A 100 -5.83 14.11 10.51
CA LEU A 100 -5.92 12.66 10.73
C LEU A 100 -4.73 12.20 11.57
N LYS A 101 -4.99 11.74 12.78
CA LYS A 101 -4.04 11.16 13.71
C LYS A 101 -4.26 9.66 13.81
N VAL A 102 -3.22 8.87 13.61
CA VAL A 102 -3.29 7.41 13.70
C VAL A 102 -2.14 6.89 14.57
N TRP A 103 -2.50 6.07 15.55
CA TRP A 103 -1.54 5.43 16.44
C TRP A 103 -1.26 4.01 15.98
N PHE A 104 0.01 3.73 15.70
CA PHE A 104 0.50 2.42 15.30
C PHE A 104 1.36 1.82 16.41
N GLN A 105 1.03 0.61 16.84
CA GLN A 105 1.87 -0.19 17.72
C GLN A 105 2.62 -1.23 16.90
N LEU A 106 3.95 -1.29 17.05
CA LEU A 106 4.79 -2.25 16.34
C LEU A 106 5.07 -3.46 17.22
N PHE A 107 4.80 -4.64 16.67
CA PHE A 107 5.17 -5.92 17.27
C PHE A 107 6.32 -6.51 16.46
N GLU A 108 7.51 -6.49 17.05
CA GLU A 108 8.70 -7.11 16.46
C GLU A 108 8.71 -8.61 16.79
N SER A 109 8.92 -9.45 15.77
CA SER A 109 9.06 -10.90 15.92
C SER A 109 10.49 -11.31 15.59
N SER A 110 11.04 -12.29 16.29
CA SER A 110 12.43 -12.77 16.12
C SER A 110 12.76 -13.24 14.70
N ASN A 111 11.73 -13.56 13.90
CA ASN A 111 11.87 -14.08 12.54
C ASN A 111 11.62 -13.02 11.47
N ASN A 112 11.71 -11.72 11.82
CA ASN A 112 11.49 -10.60 10.90
C ASN A 112 10.08 -10.54 10.28
N GLN A 113 9.12 -11.29 10.85
CA GLN A 113 7.70 -11.28 10.49
C GLN A 113 6.92 -10.52 11.56
N GLY A 114 7.22 -9.23 11.69
CA GLY A 114 6.47 -8.34 12.57
C GLY A 114 5.07 -8.04 12.02
N TYR A 115 4.21 -7.50 12.87
CA TYR A 115 2.96 -6.91 12.46
C TYR A 115 2.79 -5.54 13.12
N SER A 116 1.97 -4.69 12.51
CA SER A 116 1.68 -3.36 13.04
C SER A 116 0.20 -3.26 13.34
N GLU A 117 -0.16 -2.85 14.54
CA GLU A 117 -1.54 -2.71 14.97
C GLU A 117 -1.96 -1.25 14.99
N ILE A 118 -3.12 -0.95 14.42
CA ILE A 118 -3.76 0.35 14.62
C ILE A 118 -4.52 0.32 15.93
N ILE A 119 -3.99 1.01 16.94
CA ILE A 119 -4.57 1.05 18.29
C ILE A 119 -5.54 2.21 18.48
N GLY A 120 -5.49 3.22 17.60
CA GLY A 120 -6.38 4.37 17.66
C GLY A 120 -6.36 5.20 16.39
N VAL A 121 -7.46 5.92 16.16
CA VAL A 121 -7.59 6.93 15.11
C VAL A 121 -8.37 8.13 15.63
N SER A 122 -7.97 9.32 15.23
CA SER A 122 -8.68 10.56 15.53
C SER A 122 -8.64 11.48 14.31
N SER A 123 -9.76 12.10 13.99
CA SER A 123 -9.86 13.15 12.97
C SER A 123 -11.15 13.93 13.22
N PRO A 124 -11.17 15.25 12.98
CA PRO A 124 -12.40 16.04 13.03
C PRO A 124 -13.50 15.53 12.07
N ASN A 125 -13.12 14.76 11.04
CA ASN A 125 -14.07 14.18 10.08
C ASN A 125 -14.73 12.89 10.57
N ILE A 126 -14.27 12.29 11.67
CA ILE A 126 -14.90 11.08 12.23
C ILE A 126 -16.12 11.50 13.06
N GLN A 127 -17.30 11.27 12.49
CA GLN A 127 -18.58 11.66 13.12
C GLN A 127 -19.25 10.53 13.92
N CYS A 128 -18.61 9.36 14.02
CA CYS A 128 -19.17 8.20 14.69
C CYS A 128 -18.37 7.82 15.95
N LYS A 129 -19.01 7.04 16.81
CA LYS A 129 -18.36 6.40 17.97
C LYS A 129 -18.44 4.90 17.80
N SER A 130 -17.37 4.19 18.19
CA SER A 130 -17.41 2.75 18.29
C SER A 130 -18.00 2.31 19.62
N THR A 131 -18.82 1.26 19.59
CA THR A 131 -19.35 0.57 20.78
C THR A 131 -18.74 -0.82 20.96
N LEU A 132 -17.78 -1.21 20.11
CA LEU A 132 -17.15 -2.53 20.09
C LEU A 132 -15.99 -2.63 21.09
N SER A 133 -15.61 -3.87 21.44
CA SER A 133 -14.66 -4.18 22.52
C SER A 133 -13.18 -4.09 22.12
N ASN A 134 -12.87 -3.92 20.84
CA ASN A 134 -11.51 -3.97 20.27
C ASN A 134 -10.81 -5.35 20.40
N GLN A 135 -11.55 -6.42 20.68
CA GLN A 135 -10.97 -7.75 20.91
C GLN A 135 -10.74 -8.52 19.61
N LEU A 136 -11.58 -8.28 18.59
CA LEU A 136 -11.50 -8.98 17.32
C LEU A 136 -10.57 -8.23 16.37
N LYS A 137 -9.36 -8.77 16.17
CA LYS A 137 -8.37 -8.22 15.24
C LYS A 137 -8.52 -8.85 13.86
N LYS A 138 -8.46 -8.03 12.82
CA LYS A 138 -8.46 -8.47 11.42
C LYS A 138 -7.35 -7.75 10.63
N PRO A 139 -6.80 -8.37 9.58
CA PRO A 139 -5.87 -7.66 8.70
C PRO A 139 -6.57 -6.49 8.01
N LEU A 140 -5.86 -5.38 7.87
CA LEU A 140 -6.32 -4.22 7.12
C LEU A 140 -6.27 -4.54 5.63
N VAL A 141 -7.41 -4.47 4.96
CA VAL A 141 -7.52 -4.78 3.53
C VAL A 141 -6.89 -3.65 2.71
N LEU A 142 -6.10 -4.02 1.70
CA LEU A 142 -5.51 -3.05 0.78
C LEU A 142 -6.60 -2.33 -0.04
N PRO A 143 -6.50 -1.01 -0.20
CA PRO A 143 -7.42 -0.26 -1.04
C PRO A 143 -7.36 -0.66 -2.52
N LYS A 144 -8.51 -0.55 -3.20
CA LYS A 144 -8.66 -0.96 -4.61
C LYS A 144 -7.65 -0.30 -5.55
N LYS A 145 -7.44 1.02 -5.40
CA LYS A 145 -6.48 1.79 -6.22
C LYS A 145 -5.06 1.24 -6.11
N ILE A 146 -4.65 0.86 -4.91
CA ILE A 146 -3.31 0.32 -4.65
C ILE A 146 -3.17 -1.07 -5.26
N ILE A 147 -4.20 -1.91 -5.14
CA ILE A 147 -4.22 -3.23 -5.78
C ILE A 147 -4.08 -3.09 -7.30
N PHE A 148 -4.82 -2.17 -7.93
CA PHE A 148 -4.70 -1.94 -9.38
C PHE A 148 -3.33 -1.39 -9.77
N SER A 149 -2.75 -0.46 -9.01
CA SER A 149 -1.40 0.01 -9.32
C SER A 149 -0.35 -1.10 -9.23
N ILE A 150 -0.51 -2.05 -8.30
CA ILE A 150 0.39 -3.22 -8.21
C ILE A 150 0.19 -4.10 -9.45
N ILE A 151 -1.07 -4.44 -9.78
CA ILE A 151 -1.40 -5.26 -10.95
C ILE A 151 -0.79 -4.67 -12.24
N GLU A 152 -0.92 -3.35 -12.43
CA GLU A 152 -0.45 -2.63 -13.63
C GLU A 152 1.08 -2.41 -13.65
N SER A 153 1.75 -2.46 -12.50
CA SER A 153 3.21 -2.28 -12.42
C SER A 153 3.99 -3.54 -12.82
N HIS A 154 3.33 -4.70 -12.83
CA HIS A 154 3.94 -5.99 -13.09
C HIS A 154 3.72 -6.45 -14.52
N SER A 155 4.63 -7.29 -15.03
CA SER A 155 4.39 -8.01 -16.28
C SER A 155 3.27 -9.04 -16.08
N PHE A 156 2.34 -9.12 -17.04
CA PHE A 156 1.27 -10.12 -17.03
C PHE A 156 1.77 -11.48 -17.53
N SER A 157 1.20 -12.54 -16.96
CA SER A 157 1.34 -13.92 -17.43
C SER A 157 0.05 -14.69 -17.18
N TYR A 158 -0.14 -15.79 -17.90
CA TYR A 158 -1.40 -16.51 -17.92
C TYR A 158 -1.19 -17.97 -17.53
N TYR A 159 -2.14 -18.54 -16.78
CA TYR A 159 -2.21 -19.99 -16.62
C TYR A 159 -2.71 -20.64 -17.93
N PRO A 160 -2.34 -21.88 -18.24
CA PRO A 160 -2.75 -22.55 -19.49
C PRO A 160 -4.27 -22.61 -19.71
N ILE A 161 -5.05 -22.65 -18.62
CA ILE A 161 -6.52 -22.67 -18.69
C ILE A 161 -7.11 -21.36 -19.25
N ILE A 162 -6.36 -20.25 -19.20
CA ILE A 162 -6.84 -18.93 -19.61
C ILE A 162 -7.08 -18.86 -21.11
N ASP A 163 -6.26 -19.50 -21.94
CA ASP A 163 -6.46 -19.48 -23.39
C ASP A 163 -7.82 -20.09 -23.78
N CYS A 164 -8.19 -21.18 -23.11
CA CYS A 164 -9.50 -21.82 -23.26
C CYS A 164 -10.63 -20.90 -22.76
N GLN A 165 -10.50 -20.35 -21.55
CA GLN A 165 -11.54 -19.50 -20.95
C GLN A 165 -11.74 -18.19 -21.74
N ALA A 166 -10.67 -17.55 -22.18
CA ALA A 166 -10.70 -16.35 -23.00
C ALA A 166 -11.41 -16.61 -24.32
N THR A 167 -11.11 -17.73 -24.98
CA THR A 167 -11.79 -18.15 -26.21
C THR A 167 -13.29 -18.43 -25.97
N CYS A 168 -13.61 -19.18 -24.91
CA CYS A 168 -14.98 -19.51 -24.52
C CYS A 168 -15.83 -18.25 -24.27
N TYR A 169 -15.26 -17.27 -23.57
CA TYR A 169 -15.94 -16.01 -23.28
C TYR A 169 -15.80 -14.94 -24.37
N GLN A 170 -15.12 -15.24 -25.47
CA GLN A 170 -14.86 -14.32 -26.59
C GLN A 170 -14.12 -13.04 -26.15
N ILE A 171 -13.21 -13.18 -25.18
CA ILE A 171 -12.38 -12.08 -24.66
C ILE A 171 -10.99 -12.21 -25.30
N PRO A 172 -10.52 -11.21 -26.07
CA PRO A 172 -9.15 -11.20 -26.57
C PRO A 172 -8.13 -11.19 -25.42
N LEU A 173 -7.06 -11.98 -25.52
CA LEU A 173 -6.00 -12.06 -24.52
C LEU A 173 -5.41 -10.68 -24.18
N ASP A 174 -5.15 -9.85 -25.19
CA ASP A 174 -4.63 -8.48 -25.01
C ASP A 174 -5.56 -7.59 -24.18
N SER A 175 -6.87 -7.87 -24.19
CA SER A 175 -7.85 -7.12 -23.41
C SER A 175 -7.84 -7.50 -21.92
N LEU A 176 -7.32 -8.68 -21.56
CA LEU A 176 -7.28 -9.16 -20.18
C LEU A 176 -6.36 -8.30 -19.29
N GLU A 177 -5.29 -7.73 -19.85
CA GLU A 177 -4.37 -6.86 -19.12
C GLU A 177 -4.99 -5.52 -18.71
N THR A 178 -6.14 -5.16 -19.29
CA THR A 178 -6.83 -3.91 -19.00
C THR A 178 -8.24 -4.10 -18.47
N ILE A 179 -8.71 -5.36 -18.38
CA ILE A 179 -10.09 -5.68 -18.02
C ILE A 179 -10.42 -5.24 -16.58
N HIS A 180 -9.43 -5.21 -15.68
CA HIS A 180 -9.62 -4.76 -14.30
C HIS A 180 -9.97 -3.27 -14.21
N LYS A 181 -9.64 -2.44 -15.21
CA LYS A 181 -9.92 -0.99 -15.19
C LYS A 181 -11.42 -0.66 -15.16
N LYS A 182 -12.27 -1.57 -15.66
CA LYS A 182 -13.74 -1.44 -15.63
C LYS A 182 -14.38 -2.12 -14.42
N SER A 183 -13.59 -2.61 -13.48
CA SER A 183 -14.11 -3.37 -12.36
C SER A 183 -14.84 -2.49 -11.34
N LYS A 184 -15.89 -3.05 -10.77
CA LYS A 184 -16.71 -2.38 -9.75
C LYS A 184 -16.29 -2.80 -8.33
N LYS A 185 -15.82 -4.05 -8.19
CA LYS A 185 -15.53 -4.67 -6.90
C LYS A 185 -14.27 -5.54 -6.99
N ILE A 186 -13.52 -5.56 -5.88
CA ILE A 186 -12.41 -6.47 -5.64
C ILE A 186 -12.69 -7.20 -4.34
N GLU A 187 -12.39 -8.49 -4.31
CA GLU A 187 -12.48 -9.33 -3.14
C GLU A 187 -11.10 -9.94 -2.86
N THR A 188 -10.69 -9.89 -1.59
CA THR A 188 -9.49 -10.56 -1.10
C THR A 188 -9.91 -11.82 -0.37
N PRO A 189 -9.76 -13.01 -0.99
CA PRO A 189 -10.09 -14.26 -0.31
C PRO A 189 -9.17 -14.42 0.92
N ASN A 190 -9.79 -14.75 2.06
CA ASN A 190 -9.05 -14.98 3.31
C ASN A 190 -8.44 -16.39 3.29
N ILE A 191 -7.33 -16.54 2.57
CA ILE A 191 -6.59 -17.81 2.45
C ILE A 191 -5.34 -17.73 3.31
N PRO A 192 -5.26 -18.45 4.44
CA PRO A 192 -4.08 -18.45 5.29
C PRO A 192 -2.86 -19.03 4.55
N ASN A 193 -1.68 -18.48 4.82
CA ASN A 193 -0.36 -18.97 4.36
C ASN A 193 -0.18 -19.07 2.84
N LEU A 194 -0.81 -18.18 2.08
CA LEU A 194 -0.59 -18.12 0.64
C LEU A 194 0.74 -17.43 0.32
N ILE A 195 1.61 -18.09 -0.46
CA ILE A 195 2.93 -17.54 -0.85
C ILE A 195 2.74 -16.25 -1.67
N ASN A 196 1.79 -16.26 -2.61
CA ASN A 196 1.45 -15.12 -3.47
C ASN A 196 0.06 -14.60 -3.11
N LYS A 197 -0.16 -13.28 -3.11
CA LYS A 197 -1.46 -12.72 -2.78
C LYS A 197 -2.44 -12.96 -3.93
N VAL A 198 -3.68 -13.34 -3.62
CA VAL A 198 -4.73 -13.56 -4.63
C VAL A 198 -5.83 -12.52 -4.49
N TYR A 199 -6.32 -12.02 -5.61
CA TYR A 199 -7.39 -11.04 -5.70
C TYR A 199 -8.42 -11.48 -6.74
N ILE A 200 -9.69 -11.41 -6.38
CA ILE A 200 -10.81 -11.69 -7.28
C ILE A 200 -11.41 -10.35 -7.68
N VAL A 201 -11.40 -10.05 -8.98
CA VAL A 201 -11.86 -8.77 -9.52
C VAL A 201 -13.11 -8.99 -10.34
N ASN A 202 -14.19 -8.33 -9.92
CA ASN A 202 -15.48 -8.39 -10.61
C ASN A 202 -15.53 -7.26 -11.64
N THR A 203 -15.53 -7.64 -12.91
CA THR A 203 -15.45 -6.72 -14.05
C THR A 203 -16.58 -6.94 -15.03
N GLU A 204 -16.83 -5.92 -15.85
CA GLU A 204 -17.82 -5.94 -16.91
C GLU A 204 -17.12 -5.80 -18.27
N TYR A 205 -17.40 -6.74 -19.17
CA TYR A 205 -16.89 -6.72 -20.53
C TYR A 205 -18.02 -7.02 -21.51
N GLN A 206 -18.20 -6.14 -22.51
CA GLN A 206 -19.29 -6.23 -23.49
C GLN A 206 -20.69 -6.42 -22.87
N GLY A 207 -20.96 -5.79 -21.72
CA GLY A 207 -22.25 -5.87 -21.02
C GLY A 207 -22.49 -7.16 -20.22
N LYS A 208 -21.49 -8.04 -20.12
CA LYS A 208 -21.51 -9.26 -19.30
C LYS A 208 -20.57 -9.14 -18.11
N ASN A 209 -20.96 -9.74 -16.99
CA ASN A 209 -20.16 -9.74 -15.77
C ASN A 209 -19.21 -10.94 -15.74
N TYR A 210 -17.97 -10.69 -15.34
CA TYR A 210 -16.92 -11.69 -15.20
C TYR A 210 -16.19 -11.49 -13.87
N GLN A 211 -15.72 -12.60 -13.30
CA GLN A 211 -14.78 -12.61 -12.19
C GLN A 211 -13.42 -13.05 -12.72
N VAL A 212 -12.41 -12.23 -12.48
CA VAL A 212 -11.02 -12.52 -12.89
C VAL A 212 -10.18 -12.68 -11.64
N THR A 213 -9.54 -13.84 -11.51
CA THR A 213 -8.68 -14.17 -10.36
C THR A 213 -7.23 -13.87 -10.73
N TYR A 214 -6.64 -12.90 -10.03
CA TYR A 214 -5.24 -12.51 -10.13
C TYR A 214 -4.43 -13.11 -8.99
N GLU A 215 -3.24 -13.62 -9.32
CA GLU A 215 -2.22 -14.03 -8.37
C GLU A 215 -1.00 -13.12 -8.52
N ILE A 216 -0.70 -12.35 -7.48
CA ILE A 216 0.38 -11.36 -7.45
C ILE A 216 1.61 -12.00 -6.78
N GLY A 217 2.66 -12.20 -7.58
CA GLY A 217 4.00 -12.54 -7.10
C GLY A 217 4.90 -11.31 -7.00
N GLU A 218 6.19 -11.53 -6.77
CA GLU A 218 7.18 -10.45 -6.53
C GLU A 218 7.35 -9.48 -7.72
N ASN A 219 7.37 -9.98 -8.95
CA ASN A 219 7.63 -9.17 -10.16
C ASN A 219 6.62 -9.42 -11.30
N ARG A 220 5.60 -10.25 -11.06
CA ARG A 220 4.63 -10.66 -12.09
C ARG A 220 3.24 -10.83 -11.52
N THR A 221 2.25 -10.49 -12.33
CA THR A 221 0.84 -10.75 -12.05
C THR A 221 0.39 -11.91 -12.95
N ARG A 222 -0.16 -12.97 -12.36
CA ARG A 222 -0.68 -14.11 -13.11
C ARG A 222 -2.20 -14.08 -13.12
N ILE A 223 -2.83 -14.24 -14.29
CA ILE A 223 -4.26 -14.50 -14.36
C ILE A 223 -4.47 -16.00 -14.23
N LYS A 224 -5.17 -16.40 -13.16
CA LYS A 224 -5.36 -17.80 -12.79
C LYS A 224 -6.66 -18.37 -13.34
N GLN A 225 -7.73 -17.57 -13.34
CA GLN A 225 -9.05 -18.02 -13.77
C GLN A 225 -9.92 -16.84 -14.20
N ILE A 226 -10.78 -17.09 -15.19
CA ILE A 226 -11.90 -16.23 -15.58
C ILE A 226 -13.18 -17.04 -15.36
N GLN A 227 -14.17 -16.45 -14.69
CA GLN A 227 -15.47 -17.05 -14.47
C GLN A 227 -16.56 -16.07 -14.93
N GLY A 228 -17.38 -16.50 -15.90
CA GLY A 228 -18.55 -15.76 -16.37
C GLY A 228 -19.86 -16.45 -15.96
N GLU A 229 -20.98 -15.94 -16.48
CA GLU A 229 -22.32 -16.51 -16.23
C GLU A 229 -22.50 -17.92 -16.83
N ASN A 230 -21.78 -18.22 -17.91
CA ASN A 230 -21.78 -19.55 -18.53
C ASN A 230 -20.58 -20.36 -18.03
N GLU A 231 -20.79 -21.64 -17.73
CA GLU A 231 -19.70 -22.57 -17.44
C GLU A 231 -18.92 -22.87 -18.72
N CYS A 232 -17.59 -22.78 -18.62
CA CYS A 232 -16.66 -23.21 -19.66
C CYS A 232 -16.02 -24.52 -19.23
N ASP A 233 -16.18 -25.56 -20.03
CA ASP A 233 -15.54 -26.86 -19.79
C ASP A 233 -14.08 -26.81 -20.29
N CYS A 234 -13.22 -26.22 -19.46
CA CYS A 234 -11.79 -26.11 -19.72
C CYS A 234 -11.04 -27.08 -18.81
N GLU A 235 -10.78 -28.30 -19.31
CA GLU A 235 -9.88 -29.23 -18.63
C GLU A 235 -8.42 -28.79 -18.79
N ILE A 236 -7.63 -28.96 -17.72
CA ILE A 236 -6.19 -28.72 -17.74
C ILE A 236 -5.54 -29.90 -18.48
N LYS A 237 -5.16 -29.70 -19.74
CA LYS A 237 -4.27 -30.63 -20.46
C LYS A 237 -2.81 -30.44 -20.05
#